data_AF-A0A2S4XGX5-F1
#
_entry.id   AF-A0A2S4XGX5-F1
#
_cell.length_a   1.000
_cell.length_b   1.000
_cell.length_c   1.000
_cell.angle_alpha   90.00
_cell.angle_beta   90.00
_cell.angle_gamma   90.00
#
_symmetry.space_group_name_H-M   'P 1'
#
loop_
_entity.id
_entity.type
_entity.pdbx_description
1 polymer ?
#
loop_
_entity_poly.entity_id
_entity_poly.type
_entity_poly.pdbx_seq_one_letter_code
_entity_poly.pdbx_strand_id
1 'polypeptide(L)'
;EDLVDVVFSLRKLDPDSVPVNFLIPFEGTPLAKEWHLTPQRALRILAMVRFVCPDVEVRLAGGREVHLRSLQPLALHLANSIFLGDYLTSEGQAGKDDLAMIADAGFEVEGTDTTTLPAHRADALTATGCDGHTAEATSGCGGHGGGGCGPCGDGGAVPEARDADGARTDLVAVRRRGAGTDLAPNA
;
A
#
# COMPACT_ATOMS: atom_id res chain seq x y z
N GLU A 1 -11.03 2.08 18.38
CA GLU A 1 -9.75 2.27 19.08
C GLU A 1 -8.75 1.27 18.50
N ASP A 2 -9.08 -0.02 18.47
CA ASP A 2 -8.25 -1.10 17.90
C ASP A 2 -7.57 -0.80 16.55
N LEU A 3 -8.31 -0.25 15.58
CA LEU A 3 -7.74 0.08 14.26
C LEU A 3 -6.62 1.12 14.36
N VAL A 4 -6.78 2.11 15.23
CA VAL A 4 -5.78 3.17 15.44
C VAL A 4 -4.53 2.55 16.06
N ASP A 5 -4.70 1.70 17.07
CA ASP A 5 -3.58 1.02 17.73
C ASP A 5 -2.81 0.10 16.77
N VAL A 6 -3.51 -0.61 15.89
CA VAL A 6 -2.89 -1.44 14.84
C VAL A 6 -2.07 -0.58 13.89
N VAL A 7 -2.61 0.54 13.40
CA VAL A 7 -1.89 1.40 12.45
C VAL A 7 -0.68 2.07 13.10
N PHE A 8 -0.78 2.51 14.35
CA PHE A 8 0.39 3.02 15.09
C PHE A 8 1.43 1.93 15.35
N SER A 9 1.00 0.70 15.61
CA SER A 9 1.92 -0.43 15.76
C SER A 9 2.61 -0.78 14.45
N LEU A 10 1.87 -0.76 13.33
CA LEU A 10 2.44 -0.93 11.99
C LEU A 10 3.46 0.15 11.67
N ARG A 11 3.17 1.42 11.99
CA ARG A 11 4.13 2.52 11.78
C ARG A 11 5.47 2.29 12.47
N LYS A 12 5.48 1.67 13.67
CA LYS A 12 6.72 1.37 14.39
C LYS A 12 7.60 0.33 13.69
N LEU A 13 7.01 -0.47 12.79
CA LEU A 13 7.74 -1.45 11.98
C LEU A 13 8.33 -0.86 10.70
N ASP A 14 8.05 0.42 10.41
CA ASP A 14 8.47 1.15 9.20
C ASP A 14 8.28 0.36 7.87
N PRO A 15 7.04 -0.06 7.55
CA PRO A 15 6.79 -0.85 6.36
C PRO A 15 6.83 0.02 5.09
N ASP A 16 7.29 -0.56 3.98
CA ASP A 16 7.25 0.09 2.67
C ASP A 16 5.82 0.19 2.10
N SER A 17 4.98 -0.80 2.42
CA SER A 17 3.60 -0.91 1.93
C SER A 17 2.63 -1.34 3.02
N VAL A 18 1.47 -0.68 3.08
CA VAL A 18 0.39 -0.95 4.02
C VAL A 18 -0.86 -1.38 3.23
N PRO A 19 -1.19 -2.68 3.21
CA PRO A 19 -2.41 -3.15 2.57
C PRO A 19 -3.63 -2.92 3.47
N VAL A 20 -4.68 -2.33 2.89
CA VAL A 20 -5.97 -2.13 3.54
C VAL A 20 -7.02 -2.98 2.83
N ASN A 21 -7.50 -4.00 3.56
CA ASN A 21 -8.59 -4.87 3.12
C ASN A 21 -9.87 -4.52 3.89
N PHE A 22 -11.01 -4.52 3.19
CA PHE A 22 -12.33 -4.47 3.81
C PHE A 22 -12.93 -5.87 3.84
N LEU A 23 -13.44 -6.25 5.01
CA LEU A 23 -14.05 -7.55 5.20
C LEU A 23 -15.26 -7.71 4.26
N ILE A 24 -15.21 -8.73 3.40
CA ILE A 24 -16.37 -9.26 2.69
C ILE A 24 -16.82 -10.51 3.46
N PRO A 25 -17.95 -10.47 4.17
CA PRO A 25 -18.44 -11.65 4.87
C PRO A 25 -18.93 -12.70 3.87
N PHE A 26 -18.47 -13.94 4.07
CA PHE A 26 -18.88 -15.11 3.30
C PHE A 26 -19.67 -16.08 4.17
N GLU A 27 -20.71 -16.71 3.61
CA GLU A 27 -21.47 -17.74 4.31
C GLU A 27 -20.55 -18.88 4.79
N GLY A 28 -20.77 -19.34 6.02
CA GLY A 28 -19.93 -20.36 6.66
C GLY A 28 -18.68 -19.83 7.37
N THR A 29 -18.32 -18.55 7.21
CA THR A 29 -17.24 -17.94 8.00
C THR A 29 -17.74 -17.45 9.36
N PRO A 30 -16.90 -17.43 10.42
CA PRO A 30 -17.31 -16.92 11.74
C PRO A 30 -17.83 -15.48 11.72
N LEU A 31 -17.37 -14.67 10.75
CA LEU A 31 -17.73 -13.26 10.60
C LEU A 31 -18.79 -13.03 9.50
N ALA A 32 -19.50 -14.08 9.07
CA ALA A 32 -20.50 -13.99 7.98
C ALA A 32 -21.62 -12.96 8.23
N LYS A 33 -21.86 -12.57 9.48
CA LYS A 33 -22.92 -11.62 9.87
C LYS A 33 -22.44 -10.17 10.03
N GLU A 34 -21.15 -9.93 9.87
CA GLU A 34 -20.52 -8.65 10.18
C GLU A 34 -20.55 -7.71 8.96
N TRP A 35 -21.63 -6.93 8.81
CA TRP A 35 -21.75 -5.92 7.75
C TRP A 35 -21.90 -4.49 8.31
N HIS A 36 -20.81 -3.95 8.84
CA HIS A 36 -20.83 -2.69 9.58
C HIS A 36 -20.11 -1.53 8.88
N LEU A 37 -19.47 -1.80 7.74
CA LEU A 37 -18.70 -0.80 7.00
C LEU A 37 -19.61 0.00 6.06
N THR A 38 -19.55 1.32 6.20
CA THR A 38 -20.15 2.26 5.25
C THR A 38 -19.06 2.86 4.36
N PRO A 39 -19.38 3.31 3.13
CA PRO A 39 -18.40 3.94 2.24
C PRO A 39 -17.64 5.10 2.89
N GLN A 40 -18.35 5.94 3.67
CA GLN A 40 -17.73 7.05 4.38
C GLN A 40 -16.79 6.60 5.50
N ARG A 41 -17.11 5.47 6.16
CA ARG A 41 -16.24 4.88 7.17
C ARG A 41 -14.98 4.32 6.52
N ALA A 42 -15.11 3.65 5.37
CA ALA A 42 -13.98 3.18 4.57
C ALA A 42 -13.02 4.33 4.16
N LEU A 43 -13.55 5.45 3.66
CA LEU A 43 -12.74 6.63 3.35
C LEU A 43 -12.05 7.22 4.59
N ARG A 44 -12.74 7.29 5.73
CA ARG A 44 -12.13 7.75 6.99
C ARG A 44 -11.00 6.84 7.46
N ILE A 45 -11.14 5.53 7.27
CA ILE A 45 -10.09 4.55 7.57
C ILE A 45 -8.87 4.81 6.69
N LEU A 46 -9.06 4.94 5.38
CA LEU A 46 -7.96 5.21 4.44
C LEU A 46 -7.28 6.55 4.72
N ALA A 47 -8.04 7.59 5.01
CA ALA A 47 -7.49 8.90 5.38
C ALA A 47 -6.66 8.81 6.66
N MET A 48 -7.15 8.09 7.67
CA MET A 48 -6.39 7.87 8.91
C MET A 48 -5.08 7.14 8.66
N VAL A 49 -5.10 6.05 7.88
CA VAL A 49 -3.89 5.31 7.51
C VAL A 49 -2.89 6.22 6.79
N ARG A 50 -3.35 7.02 5.82
CA ARG A 50 -2.50 7.98 5.11
C ARG A 50 -1.92 9.06 6.02
N PHE A 51 -2.66 9.53 7.02
CA PHE A 51 -2.12 10.51 7.98
C PHE A 51 -1.09 9.92 8.92
N VAL A 52 -1.28 8.66 9.36
CA VAL A 52 -0.33 8.00 10.26
C VAL A 52 0.93 7.60 9.49
N CYS A 53 0.79 7.12 8.26
CA CYS A 53 1.86 6.69 7.37
C CYS A 53 1.85 7.52 6.08
N PRO A 54 2.42 8.74 6.07
CA PRO A 54 2.30 9.66 4.94
C PRO A 54 3.14 9.26 3.71
N ASP A 55 4.28 8.61 3.95
CA ASP A 55 5.31 8.32 2.97
C ASP A 55 5.32 6.85 2.50
N VAL A 56 4.37 6.02 2.95
CA VAL A 56 4.26 4.60 2.59
C VAL A 56 3.34 4.41 1.39
N GLU A 57 3.51 3.29 0.68
CA GLU A 57 2.51 2.83 -0.27
C GLU A 57 1.26 2.36 0.49
N VAL A 58 0.13 3.03 0.30
CA VAL A 58 -1.16 2.57 0.84
C VAL A 58 -1.87 1.81 -0.27
N ARG A 59 -1.98 0.50 -0.10
CA ARG A 59 -2.55 -0.42 -1.10
C ARG A 59 -3.97 -0.80 -0.74
N LEU A 60 -4.92 -0.40 -1.60
CA LEU A 60 -6.31 -0.77 -1.46
C LEU A 60 -6.58 -2.14 -2.07
N ALA A 61 -7.04 -3.06 -1.24
CA ALA A 61 -7.19 -4.45 -1.61
C ALA A 61 -8.66 -4.90 -1.51
N GLY A 62 -8.91 -6.12 -1.04
CA GLY A 62 -10.21 -6.78 -1.11
C GLY A 62 -11.35 -5.93 -0.55
N GLY A 63 -12.50 -5.97 -1.24
CA GLY A 63 -13.75 -5.38 -0.75
C GLY A 63 -13.92 -3.89 -1.05
N ARG A 64 -13.03 -3.28 -1.83
CA ARG A 64 -13.17 -1.86 -2.21
C ARG A 64 -14.42 -1.62 -3.06
N GLU A 65 -14.75 -2.53 -3.96
CA GLU A 65 -15.85 -2.44 -4.91
C GLU A 65 -17.18 -2.45 -4.16
N VAL A 66 -17.25 -3.33 -3.18
CA VAL A 66 -18.41 -3.60 -2.35
C VAL A 66 -18.66 -2.46 -1.36
N HIS A 67 -17.61 -2.00 -0.68
CA HIS A 67 -17.75 -1.02 0.40
C HIS A 67 -17.68 0.43 -0.09
N LEU A 68 -16.79 0.77 -1.02
CA LEU A 68 -16.64 2.14 -1.53
C LEU A 68 -17.61 2.46 -2.65
N ARG A 69 -17.99 1.48 -3.49
CA ARG A 69 -18.96 1.64 -4.57
C ARG A 69 -18.59 2.81 -5.50
N SER A 70 -19.44 3.83 -5.61
CA SER A 70 -19.17 5.04 -6.39
C SER A 70 -18.11 5.96 -5.80
N LEU A 71 -17.62 5.71 -4.58
CA LEU A 71 -16.57 6.49 -3.93
C LEU A 71 -15.16 5.94 -4.17
N GLN A 72 -15.01 4.88 -4.96
CA GLN A 72 -13.68 4.36 -5.32
C GLN A 72 -12.76 5.41 -5.93
N PRO A 73 -13.20 6.31 -6.84
CA PRO A 73 -12.33 7.37 -7.36
C PRO A 73 -11.80 8.31 -6.27
N LEU A 74 -12.63 8.59 -5.25
CA LEU A 74 -12.18 9.41 -4.11
C LEU A 74 -11.13 8.70 -3.26
N ALA A 75 -11.20 7.37 -3.17
CA ALA A 75 -10.22 6.58 -2.43
C ALA A 75 -8.83 6.62 -3.08
N LEU A 76 -8.74 6.83 -4.40
CA LEU A 76 -7.45 6.98 -5.11
C LEU A 76 -6.67 8.23 -4.68
N HIS A 77 -7.35 9.26 -4.15
CA HIS A 77 -6.64 10.41 -3.55
C HIS A 77 -5.96 10.07 -2.22
N LEU A 78 -6.30 8.92 -1.61
CA LEU A 78 -5.79 8.47 -0.32
C LEU A 78 -4.88 7.24 -0.46
N ALA A 79 -5.16 6.37 -1.42
CA ALA A 79 -4.41 5.15 -1.74
C ALA A 79 -3.72 5.30 -3.09
N ASN A 80 -2.43 4.98 -3.15
CA ASN A 80 -1.62 5.10 -4.36
C ASN A 80 -1.39 3.76 -5.06
N SER A 81 -2.08 2.70 -4.63
CA SER A 81 -1.94 1.36 -5.17
C SER A 81 -3.25 0.59 -5.00
N ILE A 82 -3.68 -0.14 -6.03
CA ILE A 82 -4.89 -0.98 -6.02
C ILE A 82 -4.60 -2.32 -6.70
N PHE A 83 -5.28 -3.39 -6.29
CA PHE A 83 -5.24 -4.66 -7.01
C PHE A 83 -6.20 -4.63 -8.21
N LEU A 84 -5.73 -4.97 -9.40
CA LEU A 84 -6.57 -5.09 -10.60
C LEU A 84 -7.12 -6.50 -10.76
N GLY A 85 -8.40 -6.60 -11.10
CA GLY A 85 -9.06 -7.89 -11.37
C GLY A 85 -9.38 -8.67 -10.08
N ASP A 86 -9.40 -10.00 -10.22
CA ASP A 86 -9.82 -10.89 -9.15
C ASP A 86 -8.78 -11.03 -8.02
N TYR A 87 -9.29 -11.23 -6.81
CA TYR A 87 -8.49 -11.49 -5.63
C TYR A 87 -8.32 -13.00 -5.40
N LEU A 88 -7.41 -13.36 -4.49
CA LEU A 88 -7.15 -14.76 -4.14
C LEU A 88 -8.40 -15.51 -3.63
N THR A 89 -9.33 -14.81 -2.99
CA THR A 89 -10.49 -15.40 -2.32
C THR A 89 -11.83 -14.83 -2.77
N SER A 90 -11.84 -13.86 -3.68
CA SER A 90 -13.04 -13.08 -4.00
C SER A 90 -12.94 -12.49 -5.40
N GLU A 91 -14.08 -12.42 -6.08
CA GLU A 91 -14.17 -11.72 -7.37
C GLU A 91 -14.00 -10.22 -7.16
N GLY A 92 -13.24 -9.59 -8.04
CA GLY A 92 -12.98 -8.16 -8.03
C GLY A 92 -13.71 -7.42 -9.15
N GLN A 93 -13.49 -6.11 -9.23
CA GLN A 93 -13.89 -5.35 -10.41
C GLN A 93 -13.01 -5.73 -11.61
N ALA A 94 -13.57 -5.72 -12.82
CA ALA A 94 -12.80 -5.99 -14.01
C ALA A 94 -11.64 -4.98 -14.13
N GLY A 95 -10.41 -5.47 -14.31
CA GLY A 95 -9.23 -4.60 -14.35
C GLY A 95 -9.29 -3.50 -15.42
N LYS A 96 -10.04 -3.71 -16.51
CA LYS A 96 -10.29 -2.67 -17.52
C LYS A 96 -11.06 -1.47 -16.94
N ASP A 97 -12.04 -1.73 -16.08
CA ASP A 97 -12.85 -0.68 -15.47
C ASP A 97 -12.05 0.06 -14.39
N ASP A 98 -11.13 -0.63 -13.70
CA ASP A 98 -10.16 0.01 -12.80
C ASP A 98 -9.24 0.97 -13.56
N LEU A 99 -8.69 0.53 -14.69
CA LEU A 99 -7.84 1.38 -15.54
C LEU A 99 -8.60 2.60 -16.06
N ALA A 100 -9.86 2.42 -16.47
CA ALA A 100 -10.71 3.53 -16.88
C ALA A 100 -10.96 4.51 -15.73
N MET A 101 -11.24 4.00 -14.52
CA MET A 101 -11.43 4.82 -13.33
C MET A 101 -10.17 5.63 -12.96
N ILE A 102 -8.99 5.02 -13.01
CA ILE A 102 -7.71 5.69 -12.75
C ILE A 102 -7.51 6.83 -13.76
N ALA A 103 -7.72 6.55 -15.05
CA ALA A 103 -7.59 7.54 -16.12
C ALA A 103 -8.60 8.69 -15.97
N ASP A 104 -9.86 8.39 -15.68
CA ASP A 104 -10.93 9.38 -15.48
C ASP A 104 -10.67 10.28 -14.26
N ALA A 105 -10.04 9.74 -13.23
CA ALA A 105 -9.63 10.49 -12.04
C ALA A 105 -8.35 11.34 -12.27
N GLY A 106 -7.73 11.24 -13.46
CA GLY A 106 -6.54 12.00 -13.85
C GLY A 106 -5.24 11.46 -13.27
N PHE A 107 -5.21 10.18 -12.87
CA PHE A 107 -4.01 9.51 -12.39
C PHE A 107 -3.32 8.74 -13.52
N GLU A 108 -2.03 8.49 -13.33
CA GLU A 108 -1.20 7.69 -14.24
C GLU A 108 -0.81 6.37 -13.55
N VAL A 109 -0.79 5.29 -14.33
CA VAL A 109 -0.33 3.99 -13.84
C VAL A 109 1.18 3.95 -13.92
N GLU A 110 1.82 3.68 -12.79
CA GLU A 110 3.26 3.53 -12.71
C GLU A 110 3.71 2.24 -13.43
N GLY A 111 4.74 2.37 -14.28
CA GLY A 111 5.40 1.24 -14.91
C GLY A 111 6.40 0.57 -13.95
N THR A 112 6.84 -0.63 -14.30
CA THR A 112 7.81 -1.42 -13.50
C THR A 112 9.15 -0.71 -13.27
N ASP A 113 9.49 0.26 -14.12
CA ASP A 113 10.79 0.93 -14.12
C ASP A 113 10.77 2.27 -13.36
N THR A 114 9.61 2.67 -12.83
CA THR A 114 9.42 3.97 -12.16
C THR A 114 9.38 3.78 -10.65
N THR A 115 10.36 4.33 -9.93
CA THR A 115 10.34 4.38 -8.45
C THR A 115 9.77 5.72 -7.99
N THR A 116 8.65 5.68 -7.27
CA THR A 116 7.96 6.88 -6.74
C THR A 116 8.02 6.99 -5.22
N LEU A 117 8.51 5.96 -4.53
CA LEU A 117 8.78 6.06 -3.10
C LEU A 117 9.82 7.16 -2.83
N PRO A 118 9.67 7.91 -1.72
CA PRO A 118 10.64 8.93 -1.35
C PRO A 118 12.06 8.38 -1.26
N ALA A 119 13.06 9.21 -1.59
CA ALA A 119 14.46 8.79 -1.67
C ALA A 119 14.95 8.06 -0.40
N HIS A 120 14.49 8.48 0.79
CA HIS A 120 14.87 7.85 2.05
C HIS A 120 14.32 6.42 2.24
N ARG A 121 13.33 6.01 1.44
CA ARG A 121 12.76 4.66 1.39
C ARG A 121 13.26 3.85 0.18
N ALA A 122 13.60 4.52 -0.92
CA ALA A 122 14.10 3.87 -2.13
C ALA A 122 15.41 3.06 -1.88
N ASP A 123 16.23 3.50 -0.94
CA ASP A 123 17.49 2.82 -0.57
C ASP A 123 17.26 1.46 0.12
N ALA A 124 16.07 1.20 0.70
CA ALA A 124 15.74 -0.08 1.34
C ALA A 124 15.31 -1.16 0.33
N LEU A 125 14.57 -0.78 -0.73
CA LEU A 125 14.16 -1.70 -1.79
C LEU A 125 15.35 -2.18 -2.64
N THR A 126 16.34 -1.33 -2.88
CA THR A 126 17.55 -1.69 -3.64
C THR A 126 18.44 -2.70 -2.91
N ALA A 127 18.35 -2.81 -1.58
CA ALA A 127 19.03 -3.86 -0.80
C ALA A 127 18.33 -5.24 -0.86
N THR A 128 17.06 -5.28 -1.31
CA THR A 128 16.26 -6.52 -1.43
C THR A 128 16.05 -6.93 -2.90
N GLY A 129 16.61 -6.18 -3.84
CA GLY A 129 16.61 -6.48 -5.26
C GLY A 129 17.58 -7.62 -5.56
N CYS A 130 17.04 -8.76 -5.95
CA CYS A 130 17.78 -9.87 -6.54
C CYS A 130 18.68 -9.37 -7.67
N ASP A 131 20.00 -9.52 -7.49
CA ASP A 131 20.98 -9.27 -8.52
C ASP A 131 20.63 -10.07 -9.77
N GLY A 132 20.47 -9.34 -10.88
CA GLY A 132 20.24 -9.92 -12.19
C GLY A 132 21.41 -10.80 -12.61
N HIS A 133 21.11 -12.03 -13.05
CA HIS A 133 22.03 -12.78 -13.90
C HIS A 133 21.65 -12.59 -15.36
N THR A 134 22.38 -11.70 -16.03
CA THR A 134 22.72 -11.84 -17.43
C THR A 134 23.71 -13.00 -17.58
N ALA A 135 23.30 -14.09 -18.21
CA ALA A 135 24.21 -15.08 -18.80
C ALA A 135 23.47 -15.93 -19.84
N GLU A 136 23.78 -15.73 -21.12
CA GLU A 136 23.71 -16.79 -22.12
C GLU A 136 24.63 -17.95 -21.68
N ALA A 137 24.14 -19.19 -21.62
CA ALA A 137 24.82 -20.43 -22.04
C ALA A 137 24.14 -21.70 -21.48
N THR A 138 23.64 -22.51 -22.41
CA THR A 138 23.79 -23.99 -22.50
C THR A 138 23.31 -24.91 -21.36
N SER A 139 22.40 -25.80 -21.76
CA SER A 139 22.24 -27.22 -21.38
C SER A 139 23.13 -27.80 -20.26
N GLY A 140 22.49 -28.49 -19.31
CA GLY A 140 23.17 -29.49 -18.49
C GLY A 140 22.31 -30.03 -17.36
N CYS A 141 21.64 -31.17 -17.59
CA CYS A 141 21.02 -31.99 -16.55
C CYS A 141 22.06 -32.91 -15.88
N GLY A 142 21.81 -33.30 -14.62
CA GLY A 142 22.58 -34.29 -13.83
C GLY A 142 23.52 -33.64 -12.82
N GLY A 143 23.68 -34.09 -11.56
CA GLY A 143 23.25 -35.29 -10.86
C GLY A 143 23.68 -35.22 -9.38
N HIS A 144 23.21 -36.21 -8.61
CA HIS A 144 23.33 -36.49 -7.17
C HIS A 144 24.50 -35.95 -6.32
N GLY A 145 24.18 -35.69 -5.03
CA GLY A 145 24.90 -36.33 -3.92
C GLY A 145 25.32 -35.45 -2.73
N GLY A 146 24.61 -35.61 -1.60
CA GLY A 146 25.22 -35.76 -0.28
C GLY A 146 25.76 -34.52 0.48
N GLY A 147 25.09 -34.21 1.59
CA GLY A 147 25.75 -33.94 2.87
C GLY A 147 26.08 -32.48 3.21
N GLY A 148 25.57 -32.03 4.36
CA GLY A 148 26.17 -30.90 5.08
C GLY A 148 25.16 -29.92 5.66
N CYS A 149 24.59 -30.25 6.82
CA CYS A 149 24.13 -29.22 7.76
C CYS A 149 25.36 -28.55 8.41
N GLY A 150 25.42 -27.23 8.37
CA GLY A 150 26.45 -26.40 9.02
C GLY A 150 26.14 -24.91 8.81
N PRO A 151 26.65 -24.02 9.67
CA PRO A 151 25.89 -23.55 10.83
C PRO A 151 25.32 -22.14 10.63
N CYS A 152 24.30 -21.84 11.43
CA CYS A 152 23.81 -20.51 11.69
C CYS A 152 24.82 -19.70 12.54
N GLY A 153 25.23 -18.54 12.02
CA GLY A 153 26.08 -17.52 12.62
C GLY A 153 26.64 -16.66 11.48
N ASP A 154 26.51 -15.34 11.42
CA ASP A 154 26.72 -14.38 12.51
C ASP A 154 25.89 -13.11 12.33
N GLY A 155 25.66 -12.43 13.46
CA GLY A 155 24.84 -11.22 13.56
C GLY A 155 25.28 -10.08 12.64
N GLY A 156 24.38 -9.69 11.75
CA GLY A 156 24.34 -8.33 11.20
C GLY A 156 23.57 -7.44 12.16
N ALA A 157 24.24 -6.40 12.67
CA ALA A 157 23.65 -5.41 13.56
C ALA A 157 22.36 -4.83 12.97
N VAL A 158 21.26 -4.96 13.71
CA VAL A 158 20.02 -4.22 13.43
C VAL A 158 20.37 -2.74 13.60
N PRO A 159 20.23 -1.88 12.57
CA PRO A 159 20.47 -0.47 12.75
C PRO A 159 19.46 0.07 13.77
N GLU A 160 19.97 0.76 14.79
CA GLU A 160 19.17 1.34 15.86
C GLU A 160 18.03 2.18 15.29
N ALA A 161 16.82 1.90 15.76
CA ALA A 161 15.61 2.63 15.44
C ALA A 161 15.82 4.12 15.75
N ARG A 162 15.90 4.94 14.71
CA ARG A 162 15.99 6.39 14.85
C ARG A 162 14.61 6.91 15.23
N ASP A 163 14.56 7.62 16.35
CA ASP A 163 13.37 8.24 16.92
C ASP A 163 12.55 9.01 15.87
N ALA A 164 11.41 8.44 15.47
CA ALA A 164 10.43 9.06 14.58
C ALA A 164 9.46 9.99 15.34
N ASP A 165 9.97 10.75 16.32
CA ASP A 165 9.18 11.60 17.23
C ASP A 165 8.91 13.02 16.67
N GLY A 166 8.84 13.16 15.36
CA GLY A 166 8.45 14.40 14.70
C GLY A 166 7.26 14.17 13.80
N ALA A 167 6.05 14.51 14.24
CA ALA A 167 4.95 14.71 13.31
C ALA A 167 5.37 15.81 12.32
N ARG A 168 5.62 15.42 11.06
CA ARG A 168 6.04 16.31 9.98
C ARG A 168 4.88 17.23 9.57
N THR A 169 4.78 18.38 10.23
CA THR A 169 3.73 19.40 10.04
C THR A 169 3.87 20.18 8.73
N ASP A 170 4.94 19.95 7.97
CA ASP A 170 5.25 20.60 6.68
C ASP A 170 4.41 20.06 5.52
N LEU A 171 3.77 18.89 5.67
CA LEU A 171 2.99 18.25 4.60
C LEU A 171 1.54 18.74 4.50
N VAL A 172 1.02 19.44 5.51
CA VAL A 172 -0.38 19.91 5.52
C VAL A 172 -0.44 21.42 5.77
N ALA A 173 0.04 22.20 4.80
CA ALA A 173 -0.33 23.60 4.70
C ALA A 173 -1.79 23.68 4.20
N VAL A 174 -2.74 23.95 5.10
CA VAL A 174 -4.13 24.25 4.72
C VAL A 174 -4.12 25.47 3.80
N ARG A 175 -4.36 25.26 2.50
CA ARG A 175 -4.53 26.34 1.53
C ARG A 175 -5.74 27.16 1.94
N ARG A 176 -5.53 28.37 2.46
CA ARG A 176 -6.59 29.37 2.65
C ARG A 176 -6.94 29.99 1.30
N ARG A 177 -7.64 29.23 0.44
CA ARG A 177 -8.24 29.74 -0.80
C ARG A 177 -9.74 29.47 -0.76
N GLY A 178 -10.54 30.45 -1.13
CA GLY A 178 -12.00 30.36 -1.13
C GLY A 178 -12.67 31.59 -0.52
N ALA A 179 -14.00 31.52 -0.38
CA ALA A 179 -14.84 32.63 0.05
C ALA A 179 -14.32 33.28 1.34
N GLY A 180 -13.98 34.57 1.28
CA GLY A 180 -13.38 35.33 2.38
C GLY A 180 -11.86 35.48 2.33
N THR A 181 -11.21 35.21 1.18
CA THR A 181 -9.78 35.48 0.95
C THR A 181 -9.57 36.25 -0.36
N ASP A 182 -8.46 37.00 -0.46
CA ASP A 182 -8.15 37.88 -1.61
C ASP A 182 -7.66 37.12 -2.86
N LEU A 183 -7.59 35.79 -2.82
CA LEU A 183 -7.09 34.95 -3.91
C LEU A 183 -8.20 34.11 -4.53
N ALA A 184 -8.27 34.13 -5.86
CA ALA A 184 -9.25 33.35 -6.61
C ALA A 184 -9.02 31.83 -6.43
N PRO A 185 -10.09 31.01 -6.45
CA PRO A 185 -9.98 29.57 -6.21
C PRO A 185 -9.05 28.82 -7.18
N ASN A 186 -8.89 29.37 -8.39
CA ASN A 186 -8.17 28.77 -9.51
C ASN A 186 -6.94 29.58 -9.94
N ALA A 187 -6.46 30.51 -9.10
CA ALA A 187 -5.21 31.22 -9.29
C ALA A 187 -4.02 30.46 -8.67
#